data_AF-A0A2S7NQX6-F1
#
_entry.id   AF-A0A2S7NQX6-F1
#
_cell.length_a   1.000
_cell.length_b   1.000
_cell.length_c   1.000
_cell.angle_alpha   90.00
_cell.angle_beta   90.00
_cell.angle_gamma   90.00
#
_symmetry.space_group_name_H-M   'P 1'
#
loop_
_entity.id
_entity.type
_entity.pdbx_description
1 polymer ?
#
loop_
_entity_poly.entity_id
_entity_poly.type
_entity_poly.pdbx_seq_one_letter_code
_entity_poly.pdbx_strand_id
1 'polypeptide(L)'
;MSILKTVIKHFTTIDNYQDFTRSLDSALQLQGLALLFTAIYQTFRTQLTLFHAICVLHLLSLLGFGLTARGQYGTKGRNRRFVLLTSKFLIAGAFLAFAGYIWATAPSFGSQPQCNATTVYMVFGVSIRATEVVFRYVVLGLMIATVIGTAMGMLCFGAIAACMCGIRRKDRIVRSDDVAMASHVLSRIRFEDGKVKLAVLQSEIIGVVLRTGVNVYAIVTLEQTIQRNDIGPEEQEWSFGQVLAIFMLVGVAVEVLSIFLAKMDTREKQKDADAEQAAGRPQVEQQRLTAGTELQERPSISD
;
A
#
# COMPACT_ATOMS: atom_id res chain seq x y z
N MET A 1 -9.14 3.03 1.08
CA MET A 1 -7.79 3.40 1.55
C MET A 1 -7.39 4.85 1.22
N SER A 2 -7.75 5.42 0.07
CA SER A 2 -7.27 6.77 -0.29
C SER A 2 -7.92 7.94 0.46
N ILE A 3 -9.17 7.82 0.92
CA ILE A 3 -9.81 8.87 1.74
C ILE A 3 -9.07 9.02 3.07
N LEU A 4 -8.74 7.89 3.70
CA LEU A 4 -7.92 7.85 4.92
C LEU A 4 -6.56 8.52 4.69
N LYS A 5 -5.95 8.32 3.51
CA LYS A 5 -4.68 8.97 3.14
C LYS A 5 -4.80 10.50 3.09
N THR A 6 -5.86 11.01 2.48
CA THR A 6 -6.11 12.46 2.41
C THR A 6 -6.37 13.07 3.79
N VAL A 7 -7.17 12.40 4.62
CA VAL A 7 -7.46 12.83 5.99
C VAL A 7 -6.19 12.83 6.83
N ILE A 8 -5.42 11.74 6.84
CA ILE A 8 -4.19 11.64 7.65
C ILE A 8 -3.13 12.66 7.18
N LYS A 9 -2.97 12.86 5.87
CA LYS A 9 -2.05 13.89 5.32
C LYS A 9 -2.37 15.29 5.83
N HIS A 10 -3.62 15.57 6.18
CA HIS A 10 -4.01 16.86 6.73
C HIS A 10 -3.72 16.99 8.23
N PHE A 11 -3.63 15.87 8.97
CA PHE A 11 -3.50 15.86 10.43
C PHE A 11 -2.11 15.44 10.96
N THR A 12 -1.21 14.98 10.08
CA THR A 12 0.13 14.47 10.44
C THR A 12 1.23 15.04 9.55
N THR A 13 2.46 15.07 10.09
CA THR A 13 3.67 15.34 9.32
C THR A 13 3.85 14.26 8.24
N ILE A 14 4.45 14.65 7.11
CA ILE A 14 4.61 13.78 5.93
C ILE A 14 5.35 12.47 6.28
N ASP A 15 6.33 12.54 7.18
CA ASP A 15 7.14 11.39 7.59
C ASP A 15 6.30 10.36 8.37
N ASN A 16 5.50 10.83 9.35
CA ASN A 16 4.62 9.96 10.14
C ASN A 16 3.57 9.27 9.28
N TYR A 17 3.05 9.96 8.27
CA TYR A 17 2.11 9.39 7.31
C TYR A 17 2.73 8.28 6.45
N GLN A 18 3.98 8.46 6.01
CA GLN A 18 4.68 7.44 5.21
C GLN A 18 4.95 6.18 6.03
N ASP A 19 5.36 6.33 7.28
CA ASP A 19 5.61 5.19 8.15
C ASP A 19 4.32 4.47 8.55
N PHE A 20 3.23 5.20 8.81
CA PHE A 20 1.90 4.61 9.00
C PHE A 20 1.45 3.80 7.79
N THR A 21 1.41 4.41 6.60
CA THR A 21 0.93 3.70 5.39
C THR A 21 1.77 2.48 5.06
N ARG A 22 3.07 2.51 5.40
CA ARG A 22 4.00 1.40 5.28
C ARG A 22 3.68 0.26 6.25
N SER A 23 3.42 0.57 7.52
CA SER A 23 3.00 -0.44 8.51
C SER A 23 1.68 -1.08 8.08
N LEU A 24 0.73 -0.26 7.63
CA LEU A 24 -0.58 -0.71 7.18
C LEU A 24 -0.49 -1.64 5.99
N ASP A 25 0.25 -1.22 4.96
CA ASP A 25 0.47 -2.01 3.75
C ASP A 25 1.14 -3.35 4.11
N SER A 26 2.10 -3.36 5.05
CA SER A 26 2.80 -4.57 5.48
C SER A 26 1.89 -5.53 6.25
N ALA A 27 1.06 -5.00 7.16
CA ALA A 27 0.11 -5.78 7.94
C ALA A 27 -0.96 -6.43 7.06
N LEU A 28 -1.57 -5.65 6.15
CA LEU A 28 -2.56 -6.17 5.21
C LEU A 28 -1.97 -7.24 4.28
N GLN A 29 -0.75 -7.05 3.80
CA GLN A 29 -0.07 -8.05 2.96
C GLN A 29 0.22 -9.34 3.71
N LEU A 30 0.61 -9.27 4.99
CA LEU A 30 0.87 -10.44 5.81
C LEU A 30 -0.43 -11.20 6.10
N GLN A 31 -1.52 -10.49 6.40
CA GLN A 31 -2.85 -11.09 6.54
C GLN A 31 -3.33 -11.75 5.24
N GLY A 32 -3.14 -11.08 4.09
CA GLY A 32 -3.44 -11.64 2.78
C GLY A 32 -2.61 -12.88 2.47
N LEU A 33 -1.32 -12.88 2.80
CA LEU A 33 -0.46 -14.04 2.61
C LEU A 33 -0.90 -15.23 3.48
N ALA A 34 -1.24 -14.98 4.75
CA ALA A 34 -1.76 -15.99 5.67
C ALA A 34 -3.08 -16.59 5.13
N LEU A 35 -4.01 -15.74 4.70
CA LEU A 35 -5.26 -16.17 4.09
C LEU A 35 -5.03 -17.01 2.82
N LEU A 36 -4.07 -16.62 1.96
CA LEU A 36 -3.74 -17.37 0.75
C LEU A 36 -3.22 -18.77 1.10
N PHE A 37 -2.29 -18.90 2.05
CA PHE A 37 -1.77 -20.19 2.47
C PHE A 37 -2.84 -21.07 3.12
N THR A 38 -3.68 -20.49 4.00
CA THR A 38 -4.80 -21.20 4.62
C THR A 38 -5.79 -21.70 3.57
N ALA A 39 -6.11 -20.87 2.58
CA ALA A 39 -7.04 -21.23 1.52
C ALA A 39 -6.50 -22.34 0.61
N ILE A 40 -5.22 -22.27 0.26
CA ILE A 40 -4.53 -23.33 -0.49
C ILE A 40 -4.57 -24.64 0.32
N TYR A 41 -4.22 -24.59 1.61
CA TYR A 41 -4.23 -25.75 2.49
C TYR A 41 -5.63 -26.39 2.60
N GLN A 42 -6.67 -25.57 2.85
CA GLN A 42 -8.06 -26.04 2.94
C GLN A 42 -8.60 -26.57 1.61
N THR A 43 -8.15 -26.00 0.49
CA THR A 43 -8.49 -26.49 -0.85
C THR A 43 -7.93 -27.89 -1.10
N PHE A 44 -6.67 -28.15 -0.71
CA PHE A 44 -6.10 -29.50 -0.81
C PHE A 44 -6.78 -30.53 0.09
N ARG A 45 -7.37 -30.09 1.20
CA ARG A 45 -8.18 -30.94 2.09
C ARG A 45 -9.62 -31.14 1.61
N THR A 46 -9.97 -30.57 0.45
CA THR A 46 -11.33 -30.55 -0.11
C THR A 46 -12.39 -30.06 0.90
N GLN A 47 -11.99 -29.21 1.85
CA GLN A 47 -12.89 -28.67 2.88
C GLN A 47 -13.52 -27.34 2.45
N LEU A 48 -12.92 -26.66 1.48
CA LEU A 48 -13.38 -25.36 1.00
C LEU A 48 -14.45 -25.54 -0.09
N THR A 49 -15.62 -24.93 0.07
CA THR A 49 -16.65 -24.88 -0.98
C THR A 49 -16.30 -23.82 -2.03
N LEU A 50 -16.89 -23.91 -3.23
CA LEU A 50 -16.64 -22.94 -4.31
C LEU A 50 -16.99 -21.52 -3.89
N PHE A 51 -18.12 -21.33 -3.20
CA PHE A 51 -18.54 -20.03 -2.69
C PHE A 51 -17.48 -19.39 -1.79
N HIS A 52 -17.01 -20.14 -0.77
CA HIS A 52 -15.96 -19.67 0.13
C HIS A 52 -14.66 -19.37 -0.60
N ALA A 53 -14.29 -20.19 -1.58
CA ALA A 53 -13.11 -19.95 -2.40
C ALA A 53 -13.22 -18.64 -3.21
N ILE A 54 -14.38 -18.35 -3.81
CA ILE A 54 -14.64 -17.09 -4.52
C ILE A 54 -14.56 -15.90 -3.57
N CYS A 55 -15.15 -15.99 -2.37
CA CYS A 55 -15.03 -14.96 -1.34
C CYS A 55 -13.56 -14.71 -0.98
N VAL A 56 -12.80 -15.77 -0.70
CA VAL A 56 -11.37 -15.66 -0.40
C VAL A 56 -10.62 -15.01 -1.56
N LEU A 57 -10.88 -15.36 -2.82
CA LEU A 57 -10.25 -14.70 -3.98
C LEU A 57 -10.53 -13.19 -4.01
N HIS A 58 -11.74 -12.76 -3.67
CA HIS A 58 -12.11 -11.33 -3.57
C HIS A 58 -11.32 -10.62 -2.49
N LEU A 59 -11.26 -11.25 -1.33
CA LEU A 59 -10.59 -10.71 -0.15
C LEU A 59 -9.10 -10.58 -0.38
N LEU A 60 -8.49 -11.60 -0.98
CA LEU A 60 -7.10 -11.58 -1.39
C LEU A 60 -6.85 -10.48 -2.45
N SER A 61 -7.77 -10.28 -3.39
CA SER A 61 -7.70 -9.16 -4.35
C SER A 61 -7.82 -7.79 -3.68
N LEU A 62 -8.61 -7.65 -2.62
CA LEU A 62 -8.80 -6.41 -1.84
C LEU A 62 -7.60 -6.07 -0.96
N LEU A 63 -7.03 -7.09 -0.28
CA LEU A 63 -5.83 -6.99 0.53
C LEU A 63 -4.60 -6.66 -0.33
N GLY A 64 -4.60 -7.15 -1.57
CA GLY A 64 -3.54 -6.95 -2.54
C GLY A 64 -2.30 -7.80 -2.25
N PHE A 65 -1.52 -8.05 -3.30
CA PHE A 65 -0.29 -8.83 -3.20
C PHE A 65 0.89 -7.94 -3.46
N GLY A 66 1.74 -7.78 -2.47
CA GLY A 66 3.11 -7.41 -2.79
C GLY A 66 3.90 -6.89 -1.63
N LEU A 67 4.71 -7.78 -1.02
CA LEU A 67 5.69 -7.46 0.02
C LEU A 67 6.48 -6.19 -0.33
N THR A 68 6.01 -5.06 0.17
CA THR A 68 6.75 -3.80 0.10
C THR A 68 7.47 -3.66 1.42
N ALA A 69 8.63 -4.33 1.53
CA ALA A 69 9.60 -4.01 2.57
C ALA A 69 10.24 -2.65 2.26
N ARG A 70 9.44 -1.59 2.33
CA ARG A 70 9.90 -0.24 2.55
C ARG A 70 10.14 -0.21 4.05
N GLY A 71 11.39 -0.18 4.51
CA GLY A 71 11.72 0.10 5.91
C GLY A 71 12.86 1.11 5.94
N GLN A 72 13.32 1.52 7.12
CA GLN A 72 14.54 2.32 7.29
C GLN A 72 15.79 1.61 6.76
N TYR A 73 15.75 0.29 6.65
CA TYR A 73 16.66 -0.45 5.79
C TYR A 73 16.38 0.04 4.36
N GLY A 74 17.17 0.98 3.86
CA GLY A 74 16.96 1.58 2.54
C GLY A 74 17.01 0.54 1.41
N THR A 75 16.43 0.89 0.25
CA THR A 75 16.53 0.14 -1.02
C THR A 75 17.95 0.04 -1.59
N LYS A 76 18.96 0.38 -0.79
CA LYS A 76 20.38 0.35 -1.14
C LYS A 76 20.85 -1.10 -1.13
N GLY A 77 20.71 -1.78 -2.27
CA GLY A 77 21.25 -3.12 -2.47
C GLY A 77 20.59 -3.86 -3.63
N ARG A 78 21.38 -4.24 -4.64
CA ARG A 78 20.91 -5.01 -5.79
C ARG A 78 20.26 -6.34 -5.37
N ASN A 79 20.89 -7.05 -4.44
CA ASN A 79 20.42 -8.35 -3.97
C ASN A 79 19.06 -8.24 -3.28
N ARG A 80 18.84 -7.23 -2.43
CA ARG A 80 17.55 -7.03 -1.78
C ARG A 80 16.45 -6.66 -2.76
N ARG A 81 16.74 -5.79 -3.74
CA ARG A 81 15.76 -5.47 -4.79
C ARG A 81 15.35 -6.73 -5.56
N PHE A 82 16.32 -7.60 -5.85
CA PHE A 82 16.05 -8.89 -6.49
C PHE A 82 15.18 -9.78 -5.59
N VAL A 83 15.53 -9.98 -4.32
CA VAL A 83 14.73 -10.79 -3.38
C VAL A 83 13.30 -10.27 -3.29
N LEU A 84 13.10 -8.97 -3.06
CA LEU A 84 11.75 -8.39 -2.96
C LEU A 84 10.95 -8.54 -4.25
N LEU A 85 11.60 -8.37 -5.41
CA LEU A 85 10.97 -8.54 -6.70
C LEU A 85 10.56 -10.01 -6.91
N THR A 86 11.47 -10.94 -6.64
CA THR A 86 11.22 -12.38 -6.73
C THR A 86 10.10 -12.82 -5.80
N SER A 87 10.09 -12.38 -4.54
CA SER A 87 9.01 -12.70 -3.60
C SER A 87 7.66 -12.16 -4.08
N LYS A 88 7.63 -10.95 -4.65
CA LYS A 88 6.39 -10.40 -5.25
C LYS A 88 5.88 -11.26 -6.40
N PHE A 89 6.75 -11.68 -7.31
CA PHE A 89 6.35 -12.54 -8.42
C PHE A 89 5.91 -13.93 -7.96
N LEU A 90 6.59 -14.50 -6.96
CA LEU A 90 6.21 -15.79 -6.39
C LEU A 90 4.82 -15.72 -5.77
N ILE A 91 4.54 -14.71 -4.94
CA ILE A 91 3.23 -14.55 -4.30
C ILE A 91 2.14 -14.27 -5.34
N ALA A 92 2.39 -13.36 -6.29
CA ALA A 92 1.43 -13.07 -7.36
C ALA A 92 1.17 -14.30 -8.23
N GLY A 93 2.21 -15.07 -8.55
CA GLY A 93 2.10 -16.33 -9.29
C GLY A 93 1.31 -17.39 -8.52
N ALA A 94 1.55 -17.54 -7.21
CA ALA A 94 0.79 -18.45 -6.36
C ALA A 94 -0.70 -18.07 -6.30
N PHE A 95 -1.00 -16.78 -6.15
CA PHE A 95 -2.37 -16.28 -6.20
C PHE A 95 -3.04 -16.55 -7.56
N LEU A 96 -2.38 -16.22 -8.67
CA LEU A 96 -2.94 -16.43 -10.01
C LEU A 96 -3.13 -17.91 -10.33
N ALA A 97 -2.20 -18.77 -9.91
CA ALA A 97 -2.34 -20.22 -10.05
C ALA A 97 -3.52 -20.76 -9.22
N PHE A 98 -3.66 -20.30 -7.96
CA PHE A 98 -4.78 -20.67 -7.10
C PHE A 98 -6.12 -20.21 -7.68
N ALA A 99 -6.21 -18.96 -8.12
CA ALA A 99 -7.40 -18.40 -8.74
C ALA A 99 -7.74 -19.14 -10.05
N GLY A 100 -6.75 -19.37 -10.91
CA GLY A 100 -6.90 -20.13 -12.14
C GLY A 100 -7.38 -21.57 -11.88
N TYR A 101 -6.85 -22.23 -10.85
CA TYR A 101 -7.29 -23.57 -10.43
C TYR A 101 -8.76 -23.58 -10.03
N ILE A 102 -9.20 -22.65 -9.18
CA ILE A 102 -10.61 -22.52 -8.76
C ILE A 102 -11.51 -22.35 -9.99
N TRP A 103 -11.20 -21.41 -10.89
CA TRP A 103 -12.03 -21.16 -12.07
C TRP A 103 -12.01 -22.31 -13.09
N ALA A 104 -10.86 -22.97 -13.25
CA ALA A 104 -10.72 -24.14 -14.12
C ALA A 104 -11.50 -25.36 -13.59
N THR A 105 -11.65 -25.49 -12.28
CA THR A 105 -12.34 -26.63 -11.64
C THR A 105 -13.71 -26.26 -11.06
N ALA A 106 -14.21 -25.04 -11.30
CA ALA A 106 -15.42 -24.51 -10.66
C ALA A 106 -16.64 -25.48 -10.62
N PRO A 107 -16.99 -26.24 -11.67
CA PRO A 107 -18.11 -27.19 -11.61
C PRO A 107 -17.91 -28.31 -10.58
N SER A 108 -16.67 -28.78 -10.40
CA SER A 108 -16.33 -29.92 -9.54
C SER A 108 -15.53 -29.52 -8.30
N PHE A 109 -15.44 -28.23 -7.99
CA PHE A 109 -14.59 -27.71 -6.93
C PHE A 109 -15.17 -28.00 -5.54
N GLY A 110 -14.32 -28.38 -4.58
CA GLY A 110 -14.65 -28.44 -3.16
C GLY A 110 -15.35 -29.72 -2.69
N SER A 111 -15.86 -29.68 -1.45
CA SER A 111 -16.54 -30.80 -0.77
C SER A 111 -17.93 -31.11 -1.32
N GLN A 112 -18.59 -30.14 -1.95
CA GLN A 112 -19.99 -30.22 -2.37
C GLN A 112 -20.16 -29.79 -3.84
N PRO A 113 -19.63 -30.57 -4.81
CA PRO A 113 -19.67 -30.20 -6.23
C PRO A 113 -21.11 -30.02 -6.78
N GLN A 114 -22.10 -30.71 -6.21
CA GLN A 114 -23.51 -30.58 -6.57
C GLN A 114 -24.09 -29.19 -6.29
N CYS A 115 -23.57 -28.48 -5.29
CA CYS A 115 -24.05 -27.14 -4.92
C CYS A 115 -23.46 -26.05 -5.82
N ASN A 116 -22.34 -26.32 -6.50
CA ASN A 116 -21.63 -25.33 -7.32
C ASN A 116 -22.48 -24.78 -8.47
N ALA A 117 -23.41 -25.57 -9.01
CA ALA A 117 -24.31 -25.13 -10.09
C ALA A 117 -25.24 -23.98 -9.66
N THR A 118 -25.52 -23.86 -8.36
CA THR A 118 -26.35 -22.80 -7.78
C THR A 118 -25.54 -21.59 -7.32
N THR A 119 -24.21 -21.68 -7.31
CA THR A 119 -23.36 -20.58 -6.85
C THR A 119 -23.44 -19.41 -7.83
N VAL A 120 -23.97 -18.29 -7.36
CA VAL A 120 -24.12 -17.06 -8.13
C VAL A 120 -22.96 -16.11 -7.83
N TYR A 121 -22.37 -15.57 -8.88
CA TYR A 121 -21.35 -14.54 -8.83
C TYR A 121 -21.91 -13.23 -9.41
N MET A 122 -21.71 -12.12 -8.69
CA MET A 122 -22.26 -10.83 -9.10
C MET A 122 -21.22 -10.04 -9.91
N VAL A 123 -21.58 -9.56 -11.10
CA VAL A 123 -20.71 -8.72 -11.92
C VAL A 123 -21.51 -7.51 -12.37
N PHE A 124 -21.10 -6.31 -11.96
CA PHE A 124 -21.84 -5.07 -12.23
C PHE A 124 -23.35 -5.15 -11.88
N GLY A 125 -23.68 -5.82 -10.76
CA GLY A 125 -25.07 -6.01 -10.31
C GLY A 125 -25.85 -7.10 -11.05
N VAL A 126 -25.26 -7.74 -12.06
CA VAL A 126 -25.87 -8.86 -12.79
C VAL A 126 -25.46 -10.18 -12.13
N SER A 127 -26.45 -11.03 -11.86
CA SER A 127 -26.25 -12.38 -11.34
C SER A 127 -25.82 -13.34 -12.44
N ILE A 128 -24.61 -13.88 -12.35
CA ILE A 128 -24.05 -14.85 -13.30
C ILE A 128 -23.69 -16.12 -12.53
N ARG A 129 -24.02 -17.30 -13.04
CA ARG A 129 -23.61 -18.55 -12.40
C ARG A 129 -22.09 -18.71 -12.50
N ALA A 130 -21.42 -18.99 -11.38
CA ALA A 130 -19.96 -19.15 -11.36
C ALA A 130 -19.47 -20.31 -12.24
N THR A 131 -20.33 -21.29 -12.49
CA THR A 131 -20.08 -22.46 -13.34
C THR A 131 -20.31 -22.20 -14.84
N GLU A 132 -20.86 -21.04 -15.21
CA GLU A 132 -21.19 -20.70 -16.60
C GLU A 132 -19.92 -20.68 -17.47
N VAL A 133 -19.97 -21.39 -18.60
CA VAL A 133 -18.78 -21.72 -19.40
C VAL A 133 -18.12 -20.46 -19.96
N VAL A 134 -18.92 -19.58 -20.56
CA VAL A 134 -18.44 -18.33 -21.15
C VAL A 134 -17.77 -17.45 -20.09
N PHE A 135 -18.42 -17.31 -18.93
CA PHE A 135 -17.92 -16.46 -17.85
C PHE A 135 -16.56 -16.95 -17.34
N ARG A 136 -16.41 -18.27 -17.13
CA ARG A 136 -15.15 -18.89 -16.69
C ARG A 136 -14.00 -18.63 -17.66
N TYR A 137 -14.24 -18.81 -18.97
CA TYR A 137 -13.20 -18.56 -19.97
C TYR A 137 -12.85 -17.08 -20.09
N VAL A 138 -13.80 -16.16 -19.89
CA VAL A 138 -13.52 -14.73 -19.82
C VAL A 138 -12.60 -14.42 -18.64
N VAL A 139 -12.89 -14.93 -17.44
CA VAL A 139 -12.04 -14.71 -16.25
C VAL A 139 -10.65 -15.31 -16.44
N LEU A 140 -10.55 -16.55 -16.93
CA LEU A 140 -9.26 -17.19 -17.22
C LEU A 140 -8.47 -16.43 -18.29
N GLY A 141 -9.15 -15.96 -19.35
CA GLY A 141 -8.55 -15.14 -20.39
C GLY A 141 -7.99 -13.83 -19.85
N LEU A 142 -8.72 -13.15 -18.96
CA LEU A 142 -8.25 -11.93 -18.29
C LEU A 142 -7.04 -12.19 -17.39
N MET A 143 -7.00 -13.33 -16.67
CA MET A 143 -5.83 -13.72 -15.88
C MET A 143 -4.61 -13.97 -16.76
N ILE A 144 -4.77 -14.70 -17.87
CA ILE A 144 -3.68 -14.95 -18.84
C ILE A 144 -3.19 -13.63 -19.46
N ALA A 145 -4.11 -12.76 -19.87
CA ALA A 145 -3.78 -11.44 -20.41
C ALA A 145 -2.99 -10.59 -19.40
N THR A 146 -3.32 -10.69 -18.11
CA THR A 146 -2.58 -10.01 -17.03
C THR A 146 -1.15 -10.55 -16.89
N VAL A 147 -0.97 -11.88 -16.97
CA VAL A 147 0.37 -12.50 -16.94
C VAL A 147 1.19 -12.07 -18.15
N ILE A 148 0.61 -12.11 -19.35
CA ILE A 148 1.30 -11.70 -20.59
C ILE A 148 1.66 -10.22 -20.54
N GLY A 149 0.72 -9.35 -20.14
CA GLY A 149 0.94 -7.91 -20.04
C GLY A 149 2.04 -7.56 -19.04
N THR A 150 2.07 -8.21 -17.88
CA THR A 150 3.13 -8.00 -16.89
C THR A 150 4.49 -8.51 -17.37
N ALA A 151 4.54 -9.68 -18.02
CA ALA A 151 5.76 -10.21 -18.61
C ALA A 151 6.31 -9.30 -19.72
N MET A 152 5.45 -8.84 -20.63
CA MET A 152 5.82 -7.91 -21.70
C MET A 152 6.31 -6.58 -21.14
N GLY A 153 5.62 -6.02 -20.14
CA GLY A 153 6.05 -4.78 -19.47
C GLY A 153 7.43 -4.92 -18.82
N MET A 154 7.71 -6.07 -18.19
CA MET A 154 9.04 -6.37 -17.64
C MET A 154 10.11 -6.47 -18.72
N LEU A 155 9.83 -7.15 -19.84
CA LEU A 155 10.76 -7.28 -20.95
C LEU A 155 11.10 -5.92 -21.56
N CYS A 156 10.09 -5.08 -21.83
CA CYS A 156 10.28 -3.73 -22.33
C CYS A 156 11.08 -2.86 -21.36
N PHE A 157 10.73 -2.88 -20.07
CA PHE A 157 11.44 -2.09 -19.06
C PHE A 157 12.89 -2.58 -18.87
N GLY A 158 13.09 -3.90 -18.88
CA GLY A 158 14.40 -4.53 -18.84
C GLY A 158 15.27 -4.16 -20.04
N ALA A 159 14.71 -4.16 -21.25
CA ALA A 159 15.39 -3.75 -22.46
C ALA A 159 15.79 -2.27 -22.41
N ILE A 160 14.86 -1.37 -22.04
CA ILE A 160 15.16 0.06 -21.88
C ILE A 160 16.26 0.27 -20.82
N ALA A 161 16.15 -0.39 -19.67
CA ALA A 161 17.15 -0.31 -18.61
C ALA A 161 18.51 -0.86 -19.07
N ALA A 162 18.54 -1.95 -19.85
CA ALA A 162 19.75 -2.52 -20.41
C ALA A 162 20.38 -1.62 -21.48
N CYS A 163 19.58 -0.95 -22.32
CA CYS A 163 20.08 0.06 -23.26
C CYS A 163 20.68 1.25 -22.51
N MET A 164 19.97 1.81 -21.52
CA MET A 164 20.44 2.95 -20.73
C MET A 164 21.67 2.62 -19.86
N CYS A 165 21.71 1.43 -19.25
CA CYS A 165 22.84 1.00 -18.39
C CYS A 165 23.99 0.38 -19.19
N GLY A 166 23.72 -0.21 -20.35
CA GLY A 166 24.72 -0.77 -21.26
C GLY A 166 25.55 0.30 -21.96
N ILE A 167 24.95 1.48 -22.20
CA ILE A 167 25.69 2.71 -22.57
C ILE A 167 26.63 3.17 -21.43
N ARG A 168 26.35 2.76 -20.19
CA ARG A 168 27.15 3.04 -18.98
C ARG A 168 28.21 1.95 -18.73
N ARG A 169 28.86 1.47 -19.80
CA ARG A 169 29.99 0.53 -19.71
C ARG A 169 31.18 1.22 -19.02
N LYS A 170 31.59 0.57 -17.93
CA LYS A 170 32.63 0.76 -16.91
C LYS A 170 33.93 1.57 -17.16
N ASP A 171 34.19 2.18 -18.32
CA ASP A 171 35.46 2.91 -18.57
C ASP A 171 35.32 4.33 -19.15
N ARG A 172 34.11 4.88 -19.30
CA ARG A 172 34.01 6.33 -19.46
C ARG A 172 34.17 7.00 -18.10
N ILE A 173 35.38 7.44 -17.80
CA ILE A 173 35.62 8.58 -16.92
C ILE A 173 34.65 9.67 -17.39
N VAL A 174 33.62 9.93 -16.59
CA VAL A 174 32.68 11.01 -16.86
C VAL A 174 33.49 12.29 -16.75
N ARG A 175 33.97 12.78 -17.89
CA ARG A 175 34.74 14.02 -17.97
C ARG A 175 33.78 15.14 -17.57
N SER A 176 34.25 16.08 -16.75
CA SER A 176 33.46 17.24 -16.30
C SER A 176 32.72 17.94 -17.45
N ASP A 177 33.31 17.89 -18.64
CA ASP A 177 32.81 18.49 -19.87
C ASP A 177 31.49 17.86 -20.35
N ASP A 178 31.30 16.55 -20.15
CA ASP A 178 30.05 15.86 -20.50
C ASP A 178 28.91 16.26 -19.55
N VAL A 179 29.23 16.52 -18.27
CA VAL A 179 28.26 17.00 -17.28
C VAL A 179 27.89 18.45 -17.56
N ALA A 180 28.86 19.29 -17.95
CA ALA A 180 28.61 20.65 -18.37
C ALA A 180 27.75 20.71 -19.64
N MET A 181 28.02 19.85 -20.63
CA MET A 181 27.22 19.74 -21.84
C MET A 181 25.81 19.22 -21.56
N ALA A 182 25.66 18.19 -20.73
CA ALA A 182 24.35 17.69 -20.33
C ALA A 182 23.56 18.75 -19.55
N SER A 183 24.19 19.48 -18.63
CA SER A 183 23.60 20.62 -17.91
C SER A 183 23.17 21.72 -18.88
N HIS A 184 23.98 22.03 -19.89
CA HIS A 184 23.66 23.05 -20.89
C HIS A 184 22.52 22.62 -21.84
N VAL A 185 22.38 21.33 -22.13
CA VAL A 185 21.26 20.79 -22.92
C VAL A 185 19.99 20.71 -22.06
N LEU A 186 20.09 20.24 -20.81
CA LEU A 186 18.95 20.20 -19.88
C LEU A 186 18.44 21.59 -19.53
N SER A 187 19.31 22.58 -19.37
CA SER A 187 18.90 23.97 -19.10
C SER A 187 18.23 24.65 -20.31
N ARG A 188 18.51 24.20 -21.54
CA ARG A 188 17.76 24.64 -22.73
C ARG A 188 16.35 24.06 -22.79
N ILE A 189 16.14 22.87 -22.23
CA ILE A 189 14.79 22.36 -22.02
C ILE A 189 14.27 22.99 -20.74
N ARG A 190 13.89 24.28 -20.80
CA ARG A 190 13.03 24.91 -19.80
C ARG A 190 11.70 24.16 -19.81
N PHE A 191 11.65 23.05 -19.10
CA PHE A 191 10.37 22.46 -18.71
C PHE A 191 9.67 23.55 -17.90
N GLU A 192 8.51 23.96 -18.38
CA GLU A 192 7.61 24.85 -17.66
C GLU A 192 7.22 24.11 -16.36
N ASP A 193 7.99 24.33 -15.29
CA ASP A 193 7.98 23.54 -14.05
C ASP A 193 6.57 23.42 -13.42
N GLY A 194 5.67 24.35 -13.74
CA GLY A 194 4.26 24.30 -13.34
C GLY A 194 3.46 23.18 -14.01
N LYS A 195 3.68 22.91 -15.32
CA LYS A 195 2.89 21.92 -16.08
C LYS A 195 3.28 20.48 -15.74
N VAL A 196 4.57 20.22 -15.51
CA VAL A 196 5.06 18.88 -15.12
C VAL A 196 4.56 18.50 -13.74
N LYS A 197 4.62 19.41 -12.76
CA LYS A 197 4.08 19.17 -11.41
C LYS A 197 2.58 18.89 -11.44
N LEU A 198 1.82 19.62 -12.28
CA LEU A 198 0.38 19.40 -12.43
C LEU A 198 0.08 18.03 -13.04
N ALA A 199 0.79 17.62 -14.09
CA ALA A 199 0.61 16.31 -14.72
C ALA A 199 0.94 15.15 -13.77
N VAL A 200 2.02 15.28 -12.98
CA VAL A 200 2.38 14.29 -11.96
C VAL A 200 1.30 14.20 -10.88
N LEU A 201 0.87 15.35 -10.32
CA LEU A 201 -0.19 15.40 -9.32
C LEU A 201 -1.51 14.80 -9.85
N GLN A 202 -1.87 15.12 -11.09
CA GLN A 202 -3.06 14.59 -11.75
C GLN A 202 -2.99 13.07 -11.92
N SER A 203 -1.84 12.52 -12.32
CA SER A 203 -1.65 11.07 -12.44
C SER A 203 -1.77 10.35 -11.09
N GLU A 204 -1.27 10.96 -10.01
CA GLU A 204 -1.40 10.41 -8.66
C GLU A 204 -2.86 10.41 -8.18
N ILE A 205 -3.59 11.51 -8.40
CA ILE A 205 -5.00 11.64 -8.05
C ILE A 205 -5.84 10.61 -8.83
N ILE A 206 -5.63 10.49 -10.15
CA ILE A 206 -6.33 9.53 -10.99
C ILE A 206 -6.07 8.10 -10.50
N GLY A 207 -4.81 7.75 -10.20
CA GLY A 207 -4.47 6.43 -9.67
C GLY A 207 -5.13 6.14 -8.32
N VAL A 208 -5.20 7.15 -7.45
CA VAL A 208 -5.88 7.08 -6.15
C VAL A 208 -7.38 6.87 -6.29
N VAL A 209 -8.04 7.61 -7.19
CA VAL A 209 -9.47 7.50 -7.46
C VAL A 209 -9.79 6.14 -8.05
N LEU A 210 -9.03 5.71 -9.07
CA LEU A 210 -9.22 4.41 -9.71
C LEU A 210 -9.07 3.25 -8.72
N ARG A 211 -7.99 3.25 -7.92
CA ARG A 211 -7.78 2.21 -6.89
C ARG A 211 -8.91 2.20 -5.86
N THR A 212 -9.41 3.37 -5.46
CA THR A 212 -10.52 3.46 -4.50
C THR A 212 -11.82 2.93 -5.12
N GLY A 213 -12.11 3.31 -6.36
CA GLY A 213 -13.29 2.82 -7.10
C GLY A 213 -13.27 1.30 -7.27
N VAL A 214 -12.12 0.73 -7.64
CA VAL A 214 -11.94 -0.74 -7.75
C VAL A 214 -12.18 -1.43 -6.40
N ASN A 215 -11.65 -0.88 -5.30
CA ASN A 215 -11.87 -1.46 -3.97
C ASN A 215 -13.33 -1.38 -3.54
N VAL A 216 -14.00 -0.25 -3.77
CA VAL A 216 -15.44 -0.10 -3.47
C VAL A 216 -16.26 -1.09 -4.31
N TYR A 217 -15.96 -1.17 -5.61
CA TYR A 217 -16.61 -2.13 -6.50
C TYR A 217 -16.43 -3.57 -6.03
N ALA A 218 -15.23 -3.97 -5.63
CA ALA A 218 -14.95 -5.32 -5.14
C ALA A 218 -15.66 -5.62 -3.80
N ILE A 219 -15.77 -4.65 -2.90
CA ILE A 219 -16.55 -4.80 -1.65
C ILE A 219 -18.04 -4.97 -1.98
N VAL A 220 -18.62 -4.09 -2.80
CA VAL A 220 -20.04 -4.18 -3.18
C VAL A 220 -20.33 -5.50 -3.89
N THR A 221 -19.44 -5.92 -4.78
CA THR A 221 -19.55 -7.20 -5.49
C THR A 221 -19.52 -8.39 -4.52
N LEU A 222 -18.64 -8.37 -3.52
CA LEU A 222 -18.55 -9.40 -2.50
C LEU A 222 -19.84 -9.47 -1.67
N GLU A 223 -20.33 -8.33 -1.18
CA GLU A 223 -21.59 -8.25 -0.41
C GLU A 223 -22.79 -8.76 -1.21
N GLN A 224 -22.92 -8.33 -2.46
CA GLN A 224 -23.99 -8.81 -3.34
C GLN A 224 -23.86 -10.31 -3.62
N THR A 225 -22.63 -10.82 -3.74
CA THR A 225 -22.39 -12.27 -3.92
C THR A 225 -22.83 -13.03 -2.67
N ILE A 226 -22.50 -12.55 -1.46
CA ILE A 226 -22.94 -13.15 -0.20
C ILE A 226 -24.47 -13.16 -0.11
N GLN A 227 -25.13 -12.03 -0.38
CA GLN A 227 -26.60 -11.91 -0.28
C GLN A 227 -27.38 -12.78 -1.27
N ARG A 228 -26.76 -13.18 -2.39
CA ARG A 228 -27.44 -13.95 -3.46
C ARG A 228 -27.22 -15.46 -3.38
N ASN A 229 -26.28 -15.91 -2.56
CA ASN A 229 -26.11 -17.33 -2.30
C ASN A 229 -26.83 -17.66 -1.00
N ASP A 230 -27.67 -18.69 -1.01
CA ASP A 230 -28.35 -19.16 0.19
C ASP A 230 -27.34 -19.94 1.05
N ILE A 231 -26.65 -19.19 1.91
CA ILE A 231 -25.73 -19.77 2.89
C ILE A 231 -26.59 -20.23 4.06
N GLY A 232 -26.41 -21.47 4.49
CA GLY A 232 -27.26 -22.09 5.53
C GLY A 232 -27.43 -21.22 6.77
N PRO A 233 -28.51 -21.40 7.54
CA PRO A 233 -28.89 -20.50 8.63
C PRO A 233 -27.80 -20.32 9.70
N GLU A 234 -26.96 -21.34 9.94
CA GLU A 234 -25.81 -21.24 10.86
C GLU A 234 -24.69 -20.31 10.36
N GLU A 235 -24.59 -20.09 9.05
CA GLU A 235 -23.59 -19.19 8.45
C GLU A 235 -24.14 -17.75 8.24
N GLN A 236 -25.42 -17.50 8.50
CA GLN A 236 -26.05 -16.18 8.38
C GLN A 236 -25.85 -15.26 9.60
N GLU A 237 -25.65 -15.82 10.80
CA GLU A 237 -25.59 -15.01 12.03
C GLU A 237 -24.32 -14.16 12.15
N TRP A 238 -23.20 -14.64 11.60
CA TRP A 238 -21.94 -13.89 11.48
C TRP A 238 -21.36 -14.13 10.09
N SER A 239 -21.65 -13.24 9.15
CA SER A 239 -21.13 -13.38 7.79
C SER A 239 -19.61 -13.35 7.81
N PHE A 240 -18.97 -14.24 7.04
CA PHE A 240 -17.53 -14.20 6.79
C PHE A 240 -17.05 -12.80 6.34
N GLY A 241 -17.91 -12.05 5.65
CA GLY A 241 -17.70 -10.64 5.29
C GLY A 241 -17.55 -9.71 6.49
N GLN A 242 -18.39 -9.84 7.52
CA GLN A 242 -18.31 -9.03 8.75
C GLN A 242 -17.05 -9.34 9.57
N VAL A 243 -16.72 -10.62 9.75
CA VAL A 243 -15.49 -11.03 10.45
C VAL A 243 -14.28 -10.39 9.77
N LEU A 244 -14.23 -10.45 8.45
CA LEU A 244 -13.09 -9.99 7.71
C LEU A 244 -13.05 -8.47 7.57
N ALA A 245 -14.21 -7.81 7.47
CA ALA A 245 -14.34 -6.37 7.61
C ALA A 245 -13.81 -5.90 8.97
N ILE A 246 -14.12 -6.61 10.06
CA ILE A 246 -13.58 -6.34 11.39
C ILE A 246 -12.06 -6.56 11.40
N PHE A 247 -11.52 -7.66 10.86
CA PHE A 247 -10.07 -7.87 10.81
C PHE A 247 -9.33 -6.78 10.03
N MET A 248 -9.90 -6.34 8.90
CA MET A 248 -9.37 -5.22 8.12
C MET A 248 -9.49 -3.89 8.85
N LEU A 249 -10.61 -3.64 9.54
CA LEU A 249 -10.84 -2.42 10.33
C LEU A 249 -9.96 -2.36 11.57
N VAL A 250 -9.72 -3.48 12.26
CA VAL A 250 -8.91 -3.54 13.47
C VAL A 250 -7.47 -3.14 13.17
N GLY A 251 -6.89 -3.62 12.07
CA GLY A 251 -5.55 -3.19 11.65
C GLY A 251 -5.47 -1.67 11.43
N VAL A 252 -6.45 -1.11 10.70
CA VAL A 252 -6.53 0.33 10.46
C VAL A 252 -6.79 1.11 11.76
N ALA A 253 -7.65 0.61 12.64
CA ALA A 253 -8.04 1.24 13.89
C ALA A 253 -6.89 1.28 14.91
N VAL A 254 -6.15 0.18 15.07
CA VAL A 254 -4.97 0.10 15.94
C VAL A 254 -3.90 1.09 15.48
N GLU A 255 -3.68 1.22 14.17
CA GLU A 255 -2.71 2.18 13.67
C GLU A 255 -3.20 3.64 13.80
N VAL A 256 -4.49 3.91 13.58
CA VAL A 256 -5.08 5.24 13.82
C VAL A 256 -4.95 5.63 15.29
N LEU A 257 -5.21 4.68 16.20
CA LEU A 257 -5.03 4.88 17.64
C LEU A 257 -3.55 5.15 17.97
N SER A 258 -2.62 4.42 17.36
CA SER A 258 -1.17 4.63 17.54
C SER A 258 -0.71 6.02 17.08
N ILE A 259 -1.25 6.55 15.96
CA ILE A 259 -1.00 7.93 15.54
C ILE A 259 -1.53 8.92 16.57
N PHE A 260 -2.74 8.67 17.08
CA PHE A 260 -3.37 9.56 18.05
C PHE A 260 -2.55 9.62 19.34
N LEU A 261 -2.08 8.48 19.84
CA LEU A 261 -1.18 8.39 21.00
C LEU A 261 0.15 9.12 20.74
N ALA A 262 0.82 8.87 19.60
CA ALA A 262 2.07 9.55 19.26
C ALA A 262 1.92 11.09 19.20
N LYS A 263 0.76 11.57 18.75
CA LYS A 263 0.44 13.01 18.72
C LYS A 263 0.20 13.57 20.12
N MET A 264 -0.42 12.79 21.01
CA MET A 264 -0.59 13.18 22.41
C MET A 264 0.77 13.30 23.12
N ASP A 265 1.66 12.30 22.94
CA ASP A 265 3.01 12.32 23.52
C ASP A 265 3.84 13.52 23.03
N THR A 266 3.70 13.87 21.75
CA THR A 266 4.41 15.05 21.19
C THR A 266 3.89 16.36 21.78
N ARG A 267 2.58 16.44 22.05
CA ARG A 267 1.98 17.61 22.71
C ARG A 267 2.41 17.74 24.17
N GLU A 268 2.57 16.63 24.89
CA GLU A 268 3.10 16.65 26.26
C GLU A 268 4.55 17.13 26.28
N LYS A 269 5.42 16.58 25.44
CA LYS A 269 6.82 17.03 25.33
C LYS A 269 6.96 18.51 24.97
N GLN A 270 6.10 19.03 24.10
CA GLN A 270 6.09 20.45 23.76
C GLN A 270 5.69 21.31 24.97
N LYS A 271 4.66 20.89 25.73
CA LYS A 271 4.25 21.59 26.96
C LYS A 271 5.37 21.60 28.01
N ASP A 272 6.07 20.49 28.17
CA ASP A 272 7.19 20.39 29.11
C ASP A 272 8.35 21.31 28.69
N ALA A 273 8.69 21.34 27.40
CA ALA A 273 9.72 22.23 26.86
C ALA A 273 9.34 23.72 26.97
N ASP A 274 8.08 24.06 26.70
CA ASP A 274 7.57 25.42 26.83
C ASP A 274 7.55 25.86 28.31
N ALA A 275 7.20 24.94 29.23
CA ALA A 275 7.23 25.18 30.67
C ALA A 275 8.67 25.35 31.20
N GLU A 276 9.62 24.54 30.73
CA GLU A 276 11.04 24.66 31.07
C GLU A 276 11.63 25.99 30.56
N GLN A 277 11.31 26.41 29.32
CA GLN A 277 11.70 27.72 28.81
C GLN A 277 11.08 28.88 29.61
N ALA A 278 9.81 28.76 30.00
CA ALA A 278 9.14 29.76 30.84
C ALA A 278 9.76 29.83 32.25
N ALA A 279 10.21 28.70 32.81
CA ALA A 279 10.87 28.66 34.11
C ALA A 279 12.34 29.11 34.07
N GLY A 280 13.04 28.97 32.94
CA GLY A 280 14.43 29.40 32.74
C GLY A 280 14.61 30.88 32.36
N ARG A 281 13.61 31.50 31.71
CA ARG A 281 13.62 32.94 31.35
C ARG A 281 13.84 33.91 32.52
N PRO A 282 13.22 33.72 33.71
CA PRO A 282 13.40 34.58 34.88
C PRO A 282 14.86 34.70 35.29
N GLN A 283 15.63 33.61 35.24
CA GLN A 283 17.04 33.63 35.65
C GLN A 283 17.91 34.41 34.67
N VAL A 284 17.72 34.27 33.35
CA VAL A 284 18.53 35.00 32.36
C VAL A 284 18.23 36.51 32.38
N GLU A 285 16.96 36.88 32.60
CA GLU A 285 16.56 38.29 32.71
C GLU A 285 17.05 38.93 34.02
N GLN A 286 16.99 38.18 35.13
CA GLN A 286 17.51 38.63 36.43
C GLN A 286 19.04 38.72 36.43
N GLN A 287 19.74 37.81 35.74
CA GLN A 287 21.20 37.84 35.60
C GLN A 287 21.68 39.01 34.71
N ARG A 288 20.89 39.42 33.70
CA ARG A 288 21.13 40.66 32.94
C ARG A 288 20.92 41.91 33.78
N LEU A 289 19.90 41.94 34.63
CA LEU A 289 19.64 43.07 35.53
C LEU A 289 20.77 43.24 36.57
N THR A 290 21.26 42.14 37.16
CA THR A 290 22.42 42.20 38.07
C THR A 290 23.71 42.60 37.36
N ALA A 291 23.99 42.07 36.16
CA ALA A 291 25.20 42.42 35.40
C ALA A 291 25.20 43.86 34.88
N GLY A 292 24.02 44.44 34.58
CA GLY A 292 23.89 45.85 34.22
C GLY A 292 24.11 46.81 35.40
N THR A 293 23.82 46.37 36.62
CA THR A 293 23.97 47.20 37.83
C THR A 293 25.44 47.34 38.25
N GLU A 294 26.26 46.28 38.09
CA GLU A 294 27.70 46.34 38.40
C GLU A 294 28.52 47.25 37.48
N LEU A 295 28.05 47.52 36.25
CA LEU A 295 28.74 48.43 35.32
C LEU A 295 28.57 49.91 35.67
N GLN A 296 27.62 50.25 36.55
CA GLN A 296 27.35 51.64 36.95
C GLN A 296 28.07 52.05 38.24
N GLU A 297 28.73 51.10 38.93
CA GLU A 297 29.47 51.33 40.17
C GLU A 297 30.99 51.35 39.97
N ARG A 298 31.47 51.75 38.78
CA ARG A 298 32.89 52.08 38.60
C ARG A 298 33.12 53.53 39.05
N PRO A 299 33.70 53.79 40.24
CA PRO A 299 34.03 55.14 40.64
C PRO A 299 35.02 55.73 39.63
N SER A 300 34.71 56.93 39.14
CA SER A 300 35.63 57.74 38.39
C SER A 300 36.80 58.08 39.30
N ILE A 301 37.92 57.37 39.12
CA ILE A 301 39.20 57.75 39.70
C ILE A 301 39.60 59.04 38.98
N SER A 302 39.38 60.16 39.66
CA SER A 302 40.01 61.43 39.36
C SER A 302 41.38 61.46 40.03
N ASP A 303 42.39 61.69 39.18
CA ASP A 303 43.78 62.11 39.43
C ASP A 303 44.79 61.07 39.96
#